data_AF-A0A970MZR9-F1
#
_entry.id   AF-A0A970MZR9-F1
#
_cell.length_a   1.000
_cell.length_b   1.000
_cell.length_c   1.000
_cell.angle_alpha   90.00
_cell.angle_beta   90.00
_cell.angle_gamma   90.00
#
_symmetry.space_group_name_H-M   'P 1'
#
loop_
_entity.id
_entity.type
_entity.pdbx_description
1 polymer ?
#
loop_
_entity_poly.entity_id
_entity_poly.type
_entity_poly.pdbx_seq_one_letter_code
_entity_poly.pdbx_strand_id
1 'polypeptide(L)' 'MRHRVAGRKLGLPSDQRMALLRGLVRSLIMYEAIETTEPRAKEARVIAEKLISLTKQNSVHAKRQ' A
#
# COMPACT_ATOMS: atom_id res chain seq x y z
N MET A 1 -3.57 26.14 2.26
CA MET A 1 -3.45 24.66 2.11
C MET A 1 -2.52 24.13 3.19
N ARG A 2 -2.74 22.91 3.73
CA ARG A 2 -1.75 22.30 4.64
C ARG A 2 -0.49 21.96 3.83
N HIS A 3 0.66 22.50 4.24
CA HIS A 3 1.94 22.15 3.62
C HIS A 3 2.38 20.74 4.06
N ARG A 4 3.08 20.02 3.16
CA ARG A 4 3.69 18.70 3.43
C ARG A 4 2.72 17.59 3.84
N VAL A 5 1.49 17.58 3.32
CA VAL A 5 0.55 16.48 3.57
C VAL A 5 0.94 15.28 2.70
N ALA A 6 1.44 14.23 3.34
CA ALA A 6 1.75 12.96 2.69
C ALA A 6 0.57 11.98 2.85
N GLY A 7 0.20 11.35 1.74
CA GLY A 7 -0.85 10.32 1.67
C GLY A 7 -2.28 10.84 1.84
N ARG A 8 -3.25 10.00 1.48
CA ARG A 8 -4.69 10.29 1.58
C ARG A 8 -5.28 9.65 2.82
N LYS A 9 -6.17 10.36 3.52
CA LYS A 9 -6.89 9.81 4.69
C LYS A 9 -7.99 8.80 4.34
N LEU A 10 -8.49 8.82 3.10
CA LEU A 10 -9.54 7.92 2.60
C LEU A 10 -10.83 7.89 3.44
N GLY A 11 -11.06 8.91 4.28
CA GLY A 11 -12.20 8.96 5.21
C GLY A 11 -12.15 7.94 6.35
N LEU A 12 -11.01 7.27 6.57
CA LEU A 12 -10.90 6.18 7.53
C LEU A 12 -9.91 6.51 8.68
N PRO A 13 -10.17 6.01 9.89
CA PRO A 13 -9.17 5.90 10.96
C PRO A 13 -7.89 5.21 10.49
N SER A 14 -6.76 5.48 11.16
CA SER A 14 -5.43 5.04 10.69
C SER A 14 -5.24 3.53 10.66
N ASP A 15 -5.79 2.84 11.65
CA ASP A 15 -5.86 1.37 11.76
C ASP A 15 -6.65 0.76 10.59
N GLN A 16 -7.87 1.23 10.37
CA GLN A 16 -8.75 0.75 9.29
C GLN A 16 -8.16 1.04 7.91
N ARG A 17 -7.60 2.24 7.72
CA ARG A 17 -6.93 2.63 6.48
C ARG A 17 -5.76 1.70 6.19
N MET A 18 -4.96 1.37 7.19
CA MET A 18 -3.81 0.48 7.00
C MET A 18 -4.26 -0.96 6.69
N ALA A 19 -5.30 -1.45 7.36
CA ALA A 19 -5.88 -2.76 7.06
C ALA A 19 -6.40 -2.84 5.61
N LEU A 20 -7.15 -1.82 5.17
CA LEU A 20 -7.66 -1.72 3.80
C LEU A 20 -6.52 -1.76 2.77
N LEU A 21 -5.50 -0.92 2.96
CA LEU A 21 -4.38 -0.82 2.01
C LEU A 21 -3.57 -2.12 1.93
N ARG A 22 -3.32 -2.79 3.06
CA ARG A 22 -2.68 -4.11 3.08
C ARG A 22 -3.52 -5.17 2.35
N GLY A 23 -4.84 -5.14 2.54
CA GLY A 23 -5.76 -6.01 1.82
C GLY A 23 -5.68 -5.80 0.30
N LEU A 24 -5.69 -4.56 -0.17
CA LEU A 24 -5.58 -4.23 -1.59
C LEU A 24 -4.25 -4.70 -2.18
N VAL A 25 -3.12 -4.45 -1.50
CA VAL A 25 -1.81 -4.89 -1.97
C VAL A 25 -1.73 -6.43 -2.02
N ARG A 26 -2.28 -7.13 -1.03
CA ARG A 26 -2.36 -8.59 -1.04
C ARG A 26 -3.17 -9.10 -2.24
N SER A 27 -4.36 -8.53 -2.47
CA SER A 27 -5.20 -8.92 -3.61
C SER A 27 -4.51 -8.63 -4.94
N LEU A 28 -3.82 -7.49 -5.07
CA LEU A 28 -3.04 -7.16 -6.27
C LEU A 28 -1.95 -8.20 -6.55
N ILE A 29 -1.23 -8.68 -5.53
CA ILE A 29 -0.18 -9.68 -5.70
C ILE A 29 -0.77 -11.05 -6.05
N MET A 30 -1.91 -11.44 -5.45
CA MET A 30 -2.50 -12.76 -5.69
C MET A 30 -3.23 -12.87 -7.04
N TYR A 31 -3.86 -11.78 -7.51
CA TYR A 31 -4.72 -11.80 -8.69
C TYR A 31 -4.15 -11.00 -9.86
N GLU A 32 -2.95 -10.42 -9.72
CA GLU A 32 -2.21 -9.62 -10.70
C GLU A 32 -2.87 -8.29 -11.12
N ALA A 33 -4.20 -8.19 -11.03
CA ALA A 33 -4.98 -6.98 -11.27
C ALA A 33 -6.17 -6.92 -10.31
N ILE A 34 -6.54 -5.70 -9.89
CA ILE A 34 -7.72 -5.44 -9.06
C ILE A 34 -8.41 -4.16 -9.52
N GLU A 35 -9.74 -4.12 -9.35
CA GLU A 35 -10.52 -2.91 -9.55
C GLU A 35 -10.81 -2.24 -8.21
N THR A 36 -10.55 -0.93 -8.11
CA THR A 36 -10.84 -0.14 -6.90
C THR A 36 -10.99 1.34 -7.25
N THR A 37 -11.31 2.18 -6.27
CA THR A 37 -11.41 3.62 -6.50
C THR A 37 -10.04 4.23 -6.75
N GLU A 38 -9.96 5.20 -7.66
CA GLU A 38 -8.72 5.90 -8.01
C GLU A 38 -7.88 6.36 -6.79
N PRO A 39 -8.44 7.01 -5.75
CA PRO A 39 -7.63 7.40 -4.59
C PRO A 39 -7.09 6.19 -3.81
N ARG A 40 -7.82 5.07 -3.73
CA ARG A 40 -7.34 3.84 -3.08
C ARG A 40 -6.23 3.19 -3.89
N ALA A 41 -6.37 3.14 -5.21
CA ALA A 41 -5.36 2.61 -6.12
C ALA A 41 -4.04 3.39 -6.00
N LYS A 42 -4.11 4.74 -6.00
CA LYS A 42 -2.92 5.59 -5.88
C LYS A 42 -2.16 5.38 -4.56
N GLU A 43 -2.86 5.19 -3.44
CA GLU A 43 -2.22 4.89 -2.15
C GLU A 43 -1.69 3.46 -2.07
N ALA A 44 -2.44 2.47 -2.56
CA ALA A 44 -2.01 1.08 -2.59
C ALA A 44 -0.76 0.88 -3.45
N ARG A 45 -0.66 1.60 -4.58
CA ARG A 45 0.51 1.59 -5.47
C ARG A 45 1.80 1.96 -4.72
N VAL A 46 1.78 3.02 -3.92
CA VAL A 46 2.97 3.46 -3.15
C VAL A 46 3.46 2.38 -2.19
N ILE A 47 2.54 1.62 -1.59
CA ILE A 47 2.90 0.52 -0.68
C ILE A 47 3.41 -0.69 -1.48
N ALA A 48 2.75 -1.05 -2.58
CA ALA A 48 3.15 -2.15 -3.45
C ALA A 48 4.57 -1.95 -4.02
N GLU A 49 4.89 -0.75 -4.53
CA GLU A 49 6.22 -0.43 -5.07
C GLU A 49 7.32 -0.56 -4.00
N LYS A 50 7.06 -0.11 -2.78
CA LYS A 50 7.99 -0.26 -1.64
C LYS A 50 8.20 -1.73 -1.28
N LEU A 51 7.12 -2.51 -1.24
CA LEU A 51 7.19 -3.94 -0.96
C LEU A 51 8.02 -4.68 -2.02
N ILE A 52 7.77 -4.40 -3.31
CA ILE A 52 8.58 -4.96 -4.40
C ILE A 52 10.05 -4.59 -4.23
N SER A 53 10.34 -3.33 -3.88
CA SER A 53 11.72 -2.85 -3.69
C SER A 53 12.43 -3.56 -2.52
N LEU A 54 11.73 -3.77 -1.41
CA LEU A 54 12.22 -4.54 -0.26
C LEU A 54 12.51 -5.99 -0.63
N THR A 55 11.56 -6.66 -1.29
CA THR A 55 11.70 -8.09 -1.64
C THR A 55 12.85 -8.36 -2.61
N LYS A 56 13.18 -7.42 -3.49
CA LYS A 56 14.35 -7.51 -4.40
C LYS A 56 15.68 -7.65 -3.67
N GLN A 57 15.82 -7.15 -2.43
CA GLN A 57 17.03 -7.28 -1.64
C GLN A 57 17.28 -8.73 -1.17
N ASN A 58 16.26 -9.58 -1.17
CA ASN A 58 16.29 -11.01 -0.84
C ASN A 58 17.07 -11.38 0.45
N SER A 59 17.01 -10.53 1.48
CA SER A 59 17.60 -10.80 2.79
C SER A 59 16.55 -11.28 3.79
N VAL A 60 16.97 -12.01 4.84
CA VAL A 60 16.06 -12.42 5.93
C VAL A 60 15.48 -11.21 6.65
N HIS A 61 16.25 -10.12 6.77
CA HIS A 61 15.78 -8.87 7.35
C HIS A 61 14.66 -8.24 6.51
N ALA A 62 14.84 -8.18 5.18
CA ALA A 62 13.83 -7.64 4.28
C ALA A 62 12.52 -8.45 4.29
N LYS A 63 12.58 -9.77 4.49
CA LYS A 63 11.40 -10.65 4.62
C LYS A 63 10.62 -10.45 5.93
N ARG A 64 11.21 -9.79 6.93
CA ARG A 64 10.62 -9.59 8.27
C ARG A 64 10.05 -8.18 8.49
N GLN A 65 10.40 -7.21 7.64
CA GLN A 65 9.83 -5.85 7.67
C GLN A 65 8.44 -5.81 7.03
#